data_AF-A0A372FEG3-F1
#
_entry.id   AF-A0A372FEG3-F1
#
_cell.length_a   1.000
_cell.length_b   1.000
_cell.length_c   1.000
_cell.angle_alpha   90.00
_cell.angle_beta   90.00
_cell.angle_gamma   90.00
#
_symmetry.space_group_name_H-M   'P 1'
#
loop_
_entity.id
_entity.type
_entity.pdbx_description
1 polymer ?
#
loop_
_entity_poly.entity_id
_entity_poly.type
_entity_poly.pdbx_seq_one_letter_code
_entity_poly.pdbx_strand_id
1 'polypeptide(L)'
;MKPRKVKLNCPFFRIVSDGSISNVSVGEGRLIPSLVIDTGNHFEINELIKLHKDTLPGDSITTWGLPDTFFKPKNVFLSLNFIKPMKIDFAIEFSLVNHCATIDGIIHANAFYLQVGKKGDKVSEQKNDSIMIEVSSTDFREKWEQLFFYTVKEKFCKKLNLSKKEEFEMTTKIINKMRDAWKLRR
;
A
#
# COMPACT_ATOMS: atom_id res chain seq x y z
N MET A 1 13.00 -13.27 -9.65
CA MET A 1 13.51 -12.06 -10.35
C MET A 1 13.93 -11.04 -9.28
N LYS A 2 15.05 -10.33 -9.39
CA LYS A 2 15.45 -9.35 -8.34
C LYS A 2 14.52 -8.13 -8.41
N PRO A 3 14.01 -7.61 -7.29
CA PRO A 3 13.17 -6.40 -7.30
C PRO A 3 13.96 -5.24 -7.92
N ARG A 4 13.32 -4.52 -8.85
CA ARG A 4 13.96 -3.41 -9.56
C ARG A 4 14.29 -2.31 -8.54
N LYS A 5 15.55 -1.89 -8.47
CA LYS A 5 15.91 -0.64 -7.81
C LYS A 5 15.26 0.48 -8.61
N VAL A 6 14.38 1.26 -7.99
CA VAL A 6 13.65 2.31 -8.69
C VAL A 6 14.30 3.65 -8.33
N LYS A 7 14.90 4.29 -9.34
CA LYS A 7 15.10 5.74 -9.30
C LYS A 7 13.74 6.34 -9.65
N LEU A 8 13.07 6.94 -8.68
CA LEU A 8 11.80 7.61 -8.90
C LEU A 8 12.06 8.81 -9.83
N ASN A 9 11.52 8.75 -11.04
CA ASN A 9 11.57 9.84 -12.01
C ASN A 9 10.24 10.63 -12.06
N CYS A 10 9.34 10.38 -11.09
CA CYS A 10 8.03 11.00 -10.95
C CYS A 10 7.86 11.55 -9.52
N PRO A 11 6.93 12.49 -9.29
CA PRO A 11 6.60 12.95 -7.94
C PRO A 11 6.09 11.78 -7.09
N PHE A 12 6.34 11.85 -5.77
CA PHE A 12 5.79 10.88 -4.83
C PHE A 12 5.05 11.58 -3.70
N PHE A 13 4.02 10.90 -3.19
CA PHE A 13 3.12 11.42 -2.16
C PHE A 13 3.14 10.54 -0.94
N ARG A 14 2.88 11.17 0.22
CA ARG A 14 2.83 10.48 1.51
C ARG A 14 1.40 10.17 1.88
N ILE A 15 1.26 9.02 2.53
CA ILE A 15 0.00 8.60 3.13
C ILE A 15 -0.23 9.43 4.40
N VAL A 16 -1.39 10.07 4.48
CA VAL A 16 -1.83 10.84 5.65
C VAL A 16 -2.84 10.07 6.51
N SER A 17 -3.55 9.13 5.90
CA SER A 17 -4.39 8.15 6.58
C SER A 17 -4.45 6.86 5.76
N ASP A 18 -4.55 5.74 6.45
CA ASP A 18 -4.82 4.43 5.85
C ASP A 18 -5.89 3.67 6.63
N GLY A 19 -6.52 2.72 5.97
CA GLY A 19 -7.59 1.91 6.53
C GLY A 19 -7.99 0.81 5.56
N SER A 20 -9.21 0.32 5.69
CA SER A 20 -9.76 -0.70 4.79
C SER A 20 -11.25 -0.48 4.56
N ILE A 21 -11.68 -0.81 3.35
CA ILE A 21 -13.07 -0.76 2.91
C ILE A 21 -13.46 -2.19 2.55
N SER A 22 -14.62 -2.62 3.03
CA SER A 22 -15.29 -3.82 2.55
C SER A 22 -16.61 -3.41 1.91
N ASN A 23 -16.91 -4.06 0.78
CA ASN A 23 -18.14 -3.86 0.04
C ASN A 23 -18.59 -5.21 -0.54
N VAL A 24 -19.79 -5.67 -0.22
CA VAL A 24 -20.34 -6.93 -0.74
C VAL A 24 -20.36 -6.95 -2.27
N SER A 25 -20.60 -5.80 -2.91
CA SER A 25 -20.65 -5.69 -4.38
C SER A 25 -19.27 -5.67 -5.04
N VAL A 26 -18.16 -5.58 -4.28
CA VAL A 26 -16.79 -5.51 -4.80
C VAL A 26 -15.91 -6.51 -4.06
N GLY A 27 -15.32 -7.47 -4.78
CA GLY A 27 -14.42 -8.45 -4.17
C GLY A 27 -15.10 -9.35 -3.13
N GLU A 28 -16.41 -9.59 -3.27
CA GLU A 28 -17.20 -10.49 -2.39
C GLU A 28 -17.12 -10.13 -0.90
N GLY A 29 -17.13 -8.83 -0.58
CA GLY A 29 -17.07 -8.36 0.82
C GLY A 29 -15.68 -8.46 1.46
N ARG A 30 -14.64 -8.80 0.70
CA ARG A 30 -13.24 -8.78 1.19
C ARG A 30 -12.84 -7.38 1.62
N LEU A 31 -11.96 -7.31 2.61
CA LEU A 31 -11.33 -6.05 2.99
C LEU A 31 -10.27 -5.68 1.96
N ILE A 32 -10.47 -4.53 1.32
CA ILE A 32 -9.52 -3.90 0.41
C ILE A 32 -8.90 -2.70 1.13
N PRO A 33 -7.57 -2.57 1.19
CA PRO A 33 -6.92 -1.40 1.77
C PRO A 33 -7.37 -0.10 1.12
N SER A 34 -7.39 0.97 1.90
CA SER A 34 -7.69 2.31 1.41
C SER A 34 -6.67 3.30 1.95
N LEU A 35 -6.19 4.17 1.06
CA LEU A 35 -5.13 5.13 1.31
C LEU A 35 -5.66 6.53 1.02
N VAL A 36 -5.39 7.46 1.94
CA VAL A 36 -5.51 8.89 1.73
C VAL A 36 -4.11 9.46 1.57
N ILE A 37 -3.85 10.11 0.45
CA ILE A 37 -2.58 10.80 0.19
C ILE A 37 -2.75 12.31 0.18
N ASP A 38 -1.71 13.01 0.63
CA ASP A 38 -1.61 14.46 0.47
C ASP A 38 -0.87 14.77 -0.82
N THR A 39 -1.58 15.37 -1.77
CA THR A 39 -1.06 15.73 -3.09
C THR A 39 -0.55 17.17 -3.15
N GLY A 40 -0.65 17.95 -2.06
CA GLY A 40 -0.28 19.36 -2.02
C GLY A 40 -0.97 20.16 -3.13
N ASN A 41 -0.20 20.66 -4.09
CA ASN A 41 -0.68 21.46 -5.22
C ASN A 41 -0.87 20.65 -6.52
N HIS A 42 -0.76 19.32 -6.46
CA HIS A 42 -0.99 18.44 -7.61
C HIS A 42 -2.47 18.14 -7.80
N PHE A 43 -3.22 19.17 -8.21
CA PHE A 43 -4.68 19.10 -8.41
C PHE A 43 -5.09 18.07 -9.45
N GLU A 44 -4.21 17.77 -10.41
CA GLU A 44 -4.43 16.81 -11.48
C GLU A 44 -4.72 15.39 -10.97
N ILE A 45 -4.26 15.02 -9.77
CA ILE A 45 -4.53 13.72 -9.15
C ILE A 45 -5.95 13.66 -8.59
N ASN A 46 -6.46 14.77 -8.07
CA ASN A 46 -7.86 14.85 -7.65
C ASN A 46 -8.79 14.78 -8.87
N GLU A 47 -8.42 15.43 -9.97
CA GLU A 47 -9.17 15.35 -11.23
C GLU A 47 -9.17 13.93 -11.80
N LEU A 48 -8.04 13.21 -11.73
CA LEU A 48 -7.98 11.79 -12.08
C LEU A 48 -8.99 10.95 -11.30
N ILE A 49 -9.13 11.19 -9.99
CA ILE A 49 -10.10 10.47 -9.14
C ILE A 49 -11.53 10.79 -9.57
N LYS A 50 -11.86 12.07 -9.79
CA LYS A 50 -13.20 12.49 -10.20
C LYS A 50 -13.59 11.94 -11.56
N LEU A 51 -12.67 11.98 -12.54
CA LEU A 51 -12.94 11.47 -13.89
C LEU A 51 -13.38 10.00 -13.87
N HIS A 52 -12.74 9.16 -13.04
CA HIS A 52 -13.07 7.74 -12.92
C HIS A 52 -14.41 7.44 -12.25
N LYS A 53 -15.09 8.43 -11.66
CA LYS A 53 -16.45 8.21 -11.12
C LYS A 53 -17.48 8.01 -12.21
N ASP A 54 -17.32 8.72 -13.32
CA ASP A 54 -18.30 8.81 -14.39
C ASP A 54 -17.81 8.13 -15.69
N THR A 55 -16.63 7.51 -15.68
CA THR A 55 -16.06 6.81 -16.82
C THR A 55 -15.97 5.30 -16.60
N LEU A 56 -15.80 4.57 -17.71
CA LEU A 56 -15.41 3.16 -17.66
C LEU A 56 -14.05 2.98 -16.96
N PRO A 57 -13.72 1.76 -16.51
CA PRO A 57 -12.40 1.45 -15.97
C PRO A 57 -11.27 1.91 -16.90
N GLY A 58 -10.24 2.52 -16.31
CA GLY A 58 -9.05 2.99 -17.01
C GLY A 58 -7.96 1.93 -17.13
N ASP A 59 -6.87 2.32 -17.78
CA ASP A 59 -5.67 1.50 -17.93
C ASP A 59 -4.57 2.08 -17.02
N SER A 60 -3.99 1.26 -16.14
CA SER A 60 -2.87 1.67 -15.29
C SER A 60 -1.83 0.57 -15.13
N ILE A 61 -0.58 0.97 -14.95
CA ILE A 61 0.54 0.08 -14.63
C ILE A 61 1.04 0.42 -13.23
N THR A 62 1.14 -0.59 -12.38
CA THR A 62 1.67 -0.45 -11.03
C THR A 62 3.00 -1.19 -10.88
N THR A 63 3.93 -0.61 -10.14
CA THR A 63 5.25 -1.22 -9.92
C THR A 63 5.77 -0.91 -8.53
N TRP A 64 6.06 -1.95 -7.76
CA TRP A 64 6.75 -1.82 -6.48
C TRP A 64 8.23 -1.53 -6.69
N GLY A 65 8.76 -0.62 -5.86
CA GLY A 65 10.14 -0.17 -5.91
C GLY A 65 10.75 -0.03 -4.53
N LEU A 66 12.03 -0.34 -4.43
CA LEU A 66 12.84 -0.04 -3.26
C LEU A 66 13.77 1.14 -3.54
N PRO A 67 14.03 2.00 -2.54
CA PRO A 67 15.03 3.04 -2.67
C PRO A 67 16.39 2.44 -3.01
N ASP A 68 17.15 3.13 -3.86
CA ASP A 68 18.53 2.75 -4.14
C ASP A 68 19.44 3.20 -2.98
N THR A 69 19.65 2.30 -2.02
CA THR A 69 20.47 2.55 -0.85
C THR A 69 21.29 1.32 -0.48
N PHE A 70 22.47 1.55 0.10
CA PHE A 70 23.31 0.52 0.68
C PHE A 70 22.82 0.06 2.07
N PHE A 71 21.95 0.85 2.71
CA PHE A 71 21.35 0.51 3.99
C PHE A 71 20.04 -0.28 3.82
N LYS A 72 19.54 -0.84 4.92
CA LYS A 72 18.22 -1.45 4.92
C LYS A 72 17.16 -0.39 4.56
N PRO A 73 16.27 -0.67 3.59
CA PRO A 73 15.26 0.29 3.20
C PRO A 73 14.35 0.55 4.41
N LYS A 74 13.99 1.83 4.62
CA LYS A 74 12.97 2.23 5.60
C LYS A 74 11.61 2.42 4.95
N ASN A 75 11.62 2.68 3.65
CA ASN A 75 10.43 2.97 2.85
C ASN A 75 10.38 2.05 1.63
N VAL A 76 9.18 1.87 1.10
CA VAL A 76 8.87 1.20 -0.16
C VAL A 76 8.02 2.15 -1.00
N PHE A 77 8.16 2.13 -2.31
CA PHE A 77 7.38 2.94 -3.22
C PHE A 77 6.48 2.08 -4.08
N LEU A 78 5.25 2.52 -4.32
CA LEU A 78 4.39 1.98 -5.36
C LEU A 78 4.25 3.03 -6.45
N SER A 79 4.87 2.80 -7.60
CA SER A 79 4.72 3.67 -8.77
C SER A 79 3.42 3.34 -9.49
N LEU A 80 2.73 4.38 -9.95
CA LEU A 80 1.47 4.34 -10.67
C LEU A 80 1.64 5.11 -11.98
N ASN A 81 1.40 4.45 -13.09
CA ASN A 81 1.42 5.01 -14.44
C ASN A 81 0.01 4.84 -15.03
N PHE A 82 -0.78 5.90 -15.00
CA PHE A 82 -2.11 5.93 -15.60
C PHE A 82 -1.99 6.26 -17.08
N ILE A 83 -2.72 5.51 -17.91
CA ILE A 83 -2.72 5.65 -19.37
C ILE A 83 -4.07 6.20 -19.84
N LYS A 84 -5.18 5.76 -19.23
CA LYS A 84 -6.54 6.25 -19.49
C LYS A 84 -7.33 6.41 -18.17
N PRO A 85 -8.32 7.32 -18.10
CA PRO A 85 -8.69 8.31 -19.11
C PRO A 85 -7.73 9.51 -19.16
N MET A 86 -6.80 9.61 -18.20
CA MET A 86 -5.83 10.69 -18.10
C MET A 86 -4.44 10.12 -17.88
N LYS A 87 -3.44 10.64 -18.61
CA LYS A 87 -2.04 10.21 -18.47
C LYS A 87 -1.38 10.93 -17.30
N ILE A 88 -1.08 10.20 -16.24
CA ILE A 88 -0.48 10.71 -15.00
C ILE A 88 0.45 9.67 -14.40
N ASP A 89 1.63 10.12 -13.95
CA ASP A 89 2.64 9.28 -13.33
C ASP A 89 3.01 9.83 -11.95
N PHE A 90 2.88 9.00 -10.92
CA PHE A 90 3.34 9.33 -9.57
C PHE A 90 3.66 8.08 -8.78
N ALA A 91 4.20 8.25 -7.58
CA ALA A 91 4.40 7.16 -6.64
C ALA A 91 3.78 7.46 -5.27
N ILE A 92 3.48 6.39 -4.53
CA ILE A 92 3.09 6.48 -3.13
C ILE A 92 4.24 5.97 -2.27
N GLU A 93 4.67 6.79 -1.31
CA GLU A 93 5.69 6.43 -0.32
C GLU A 93 5.04 5.71 0.87
N PHE A 94 5.49 4.48 1.12
CA PHE A 94 5.12 3.73 2.30
C PHE A 94 6.29 3.65 3.28
N SER A 95 6.07 4.07 4.52
CA SER A 95 6.96 3.71 5.63
C SER A 95 6.75 2.24 5.97
N LEU A 96 7.81 1.44 5.97
CA LEU A 96 7.72 0.02 6.34
C LEU A 96 7.17 -0.14 7.77
N VAL A 97 7.68 0.64 8.72
CA VAL A 97 7.30 0.51 10.14
C VAL A 97 5.83 0.87 10.38
N ASN A 98 5.32 1.87 9.66
CA ASN A 98 3.97 2.36 9.88
C ASN A 98 2.94 1.63 9.02
N HIS A 99 3.28 1.28 7.78
CA HIS A 99 2.33 0.80 6.79
C HIS A 99 2.52 -0.67 6.43
N CYS A 100 3.25 -1.47 7.21
CA CYS A 100 3.51 -2.87 6.86
C CYS A 100 2.24 -3.72 6.72
N ALA A 101 1.27 -3.55 7.62
CA ALA A 101 -0.01 -4.25 7.53
C ALA A 101 -0.76 -3.87 6.24
N THR A 102 -0.73 -2.59 5.89
CA THR A 102 -1.37 -2.02 4.71
C THR A 102 -0.74 -2.52 3.42
N ILE A 103 0.59 -2.50 3.31
CA ILE A 103 1.31 -3.11 2.17
C ILE A 103 0.96 -4.61 2.04
N ASP A 104 0.96 -5.35 3.14
CA ASP A 104 0.57 -6.77 3.13
C ASP A 104 -0.86 -6.96 2.61
N GLY A 105 -1.79 -6.10 3.05
CA GLY A 105 -3.16 -6.08 2.57
C GLY A 105 -3.26 -5.83 1.06
N ILE A 106 -2.48 -4.87 0.53
CA ILE A 106 -2.50 -4.54 -0.91
C ILE A 106 -2.01 -5.73 -1.72
N ILE A 107 -0.95 -6.39 -1.25
CA ILE A 107 -0.39 -7.57 -1.92
C ILE A 107 -1.37 -8.76 -1.88
N HIS A 108 -2.15 -8.92 -0.81
CA HIS A 108 -3.15 -10.00 -0.72
C HIS A 108 -4.42 -9.68 -1.53
N ALA A 109 -4.87 -8.44 -1.53
CA ALA A 109 -6.04 -8.00 -2.28
C ALA A 109 -5.74 -7.80 -3.79
N ASN A 110 -4.47 -7.63 -4.16
CA ASN A 110 -4.02 -7.14 -5.47
C ASN A 110 -4.70 -5.82 -5.87
N ALA A 111 -5.12 -5.02 -4.89
CA ALA A 111 -5.82 -3.78 -5.13
C ALA A 111 -5.80 -2.88 -3.89
N PHE A 112 -6.09 -1.60 -4.09
CA PHE A 112 -6.41 -0.66 -3.02
C PHE A 112 -7.31 0.48 -3.53
N TYR A 113 -7.97 1.16 -2.60
CA TYR A 113 -8.66 2.41 -2.87
C TYR A 113 -7.74 3.59 -2.62
N LEU A 114 -7.69 4.53 -3.56
CA LEU A 114 -6.95 5.78 -3.44
C LEU A 114 -7.90 6.96 -3.26
N GLN A 115 -7.61 7.79 -2.28
CA GLN A 115 -8.30 9.04 -1.94
C GLN A 115 -7.26 10.17 -1.84
N VAL A 116 -7.70 11.41 -2.09
CA VAL A 116 -6.90 12.61 -1.89
C VAL A 116 -7.46 13.40 -0.71
N GLY A 117 -6.60 13.71 0.25
CA GLY A 117 -6.99 14.43 1.46
C GLY A 117 -5.82 15.12 2.12
N LYS A 118 -6.07 15.66 3.31
CA LYS A 118 -5.09 16.36 4.14
C LYS A 118 -4.91 15.63 5.46
N LYS A 119 -3.84 15.99 6.17
CA LYS A 119 -3.59 15.47 7.51
C LYS A 119 -4.79 15.74 8.42
N GLY A 120 -5.36 14.68 8.99
CA GLY A 120 -6.54 14.74 9.84
C GLY A 120 -7.77 14.08 9.21
N ASP A 121 -7.82 13.99 7.88
CA ASP A 121 -8.90 13.31 7.15
C ASP A 121 -8.87 11.81 7.41
N LYS A 122 -10.05 11.20 7.48
CA LYS A 122 -10.20 9.75 7.66
C LYS A 122 -10.75 9.09 6.41
N VAL A 123 -10.33 7.84 6.18
CA VAL A 123 -10.86 6.97 5.10
C VAL A 123 -12.39 6.91 5.08
N SER A 124 -13.01 6.88 6.25
CA SER A 124 -14.48 6.80 6.41
C SER A 124 -15.22 8.03 5.89
N GLU A 125 -14.56 9.19 5.85
CA GLU A 125 -15.17 10.47 5.48
C GLU A 125 -15.19 10.69 3.96
N GLN A 126 -14.34 9.97 3.22
CA GLN A 126 -14.13 10.17 1.77
C GLN A 126 -14.50 8.95 0.91
N LYS A 127 -15.40 8.09 1.40
CA LYS A 127 -15.74 6.82 0.73
C LYS A 127 -16.18 7.00 -0.74
N ASN A 128 -16.88 8.09 -1.06
CA ASN A 128 -17.43 8.35 -2.40
C ASN A 128 -16.44 9.08 -3.33
N ASP A 129 -15.26 9.47 -2.84
CA ASP A 129 -14.24 10.23 -3.56
C ASP A 129 -12.96 9.39 -3.70
N SER A 130 -13.13 8.14 -4.17
CA SER A 130 -12.03 7.19 -4.30
C SER A 130 -12.04 6.45 -5.63
N ILE A 131 -10.85 6.05 -6.07
CA ILE A 131 -10.68 5.12 -7.19
C ILE A 131 -10.06 3.84 -6.69
N MET A 132 -10.50 2.70 -7.22
CA MET A 132 -9.86 1.42 -6.97
C MET A 132 -8.78 1.18 -8.01
N ILE A 133 -7.60 0.76 -7.56
CA ILE A 133 -6.44 0.55 -8.41
C ILE A 133 -5.97 -0.88 -8.23
N GLU A 134 -5.82 -1.60 -9.34
CA GLU A 134 -5.25 -2.94 -9.37
C GLU A 134 -3.73 -2.90 -9.24
N VAL A 135 -3.19 -3.82 -8.43
CA VAL A 135 -1.77 -3.92 -8.15
C VAL A 135 -1.25 -5.30 -8.50
N SER A 136 -0.37 -5.36 -9.51
CA SER A 136 0.39 -6.58 -9.78
C SER A 136 1.48 -6.75 -8.71
N SER A 137 1.35 -7.79 -7.89
CA SER A 137 2.24 -8.04 -6.75
C SER A 137 3.21 -9.21 -6.96
N THR A 138 3.09 -9.96 -8.07
CA THR A 138 3.80 -11.22 -8.31
C THR A 138 5.32 -11.10 -8.17
N ASP A 139 5.91 -10.08 -8.78
CA ASP A 139 7.37 -9.90 -8.79
C ASP A 139 7.93 -9.29 -7.49
N PHE A 140 7.06 -8.76 -6.63
CA PHE A 140 7.45 -8.14 -5.37
C PHE A 140 7.19 -9.02 -4.15
N ARG A 141 6.27 -9.99 -4.25
CA ARG A 141 5.81 -10.81 -3.12
C ARG A 141 6.93 -11.50 -2.36
N GLU A 142 7.87 -12.14 -3.04
CA GLU A 142 9.01 -12.80 -2.37
C GLU A 142 9.86 -11.80 -1.57
N LYS A 143 10.13 -10.63 -2.15
CA LYS A 143 10.88 -9.58 -1.46
C LYS A 143 10.09 -9.01 -0.28
N TRP A 144 8.79 -8.87 -0.46
CA TRP A 144 7.88 -8.39 0.58
C TRP A 144 7.90 -9.28 1.80
N GLU A 145 7.81 -10.61 1.67
CA GLU A 145 7.83 -11.52 2.82
C GLU A 145 9.07 -11.31 3.71
N GLN A 146 10.25 -11.12 3.08
CA GLN A 146 11.49 -10.84 3.80
C GLN A 146 11.46 -9.49 4.51
N LEU A 147 10.98 -8.44 3.83
CA LEU A 147 10.87 -7.10 4.39
C LEU A 147 9.85 -7.05 5.52
N PHE A 148 8.71 -7.71 5.36
CA PHE A 148 7.64 -7.75 6.34
C PHE A 148 8.11 -8.45 7.61
N PHE A 149 8.71 -9.63 7.47
CA PHE A 149 9.29 -10.36 8.61
C PHE A 149 10.31 -9.50 9.37
N TYR A 150 11.25 -8.90 8.65
CA TYR A 150 12.27 -8.06 9.26
C TYR A 150 11.66 -6.85 9.98
N THR A 151 10.70 -6.18 9.35
CA THR A 151 10.04 -4.99 9.88
C THR A 151 9.24 -5.31 11.15
N VAL A 152 8.46 -6.40 11.15
CA VAL A 152 7.69 -6.83 12.32
C VAL A 152 8.63 -7.22 13.45
N LYS A 153 9.70 -7.97 13.15
CA LYS A 153 10.69 -8.35 14.16
C LYS A 153 11.36 -7.13 14.80
N GLU A 154 11.78 -6.15 13.99
CA GLU A 154 12.37 -4.92 14.50
C GLU A 154 11.42 -4.10 15.35
N LYS A 155 10.14 -4.01 14.94
CA LYS A 155 9.13 -3.21 15.61
C LYS A 155 8.71 -3.81 16.96
N PHE A 156 8.55 -5.13 17.04
CA PHE A 156 7.90 -5.77 18.19
C PHE A 156 8.83 -6.64 19.04
N CYS A 157 9.85 -7.28 18.47
CA CYS A 157 10.61 -8.32 19.17
C CYS A 157 11.99 -7.86 19.65
N LYS A 158 12.66 -6.97 18.89
CA LYS A 158 14.07 -6.58 19.10
C LYS A 158 14.37 -6.01 20.49
N LYS A 159 13.37 -5.48 21.20
CA LYS A 159 13.50 -4.89 22.54
C LYS A 159 13.15 -5.85 23.68
N LEU A 160 12.76 -7.09 23.40
CA LEU A 160 12.19 -8.02 24.38
C LEU A 160 13.19 -9.03 24.97
N ASN A 161 14.48 -8.89 24.69
CA ASN A 161 15.55 -9.80 25.16
C ASN A 161 15.24 -11.30 24.93
N LEU A 162 14.69 -11.61 23.76
CA LEU A 162 14.30 -12.97 23.36
C LEU A 162 15.48 -13.71 22.71
N SER A 163 15.49 -15.03 22.81
CA SER A 163 16.38 -15.85 21.98
C SER A 163 15.99 -15.77 20.50
N LYS A 164 16.90 -16.13 19.60
CA LYS A 164 16.64 -16.14 18.15
C LYS A 164 15.44 -16.99 17.75
N LYS A 165 15.21 -18.10 18.45
CA LYS A 165 14.08 -19.00 18.21
C LYS A 165 12.76 -18.34 18.62
N GLU A 166 12.73 -17.76 19.81
CA GLU A 166 11.55 -17.04 20.32
C GLU A 166 11.21 -15.81 19.48
N GLU A 167 12.22 -15.04 19.03
CA GLU A 167 12.01 -13.93 18.09
C GLU A 167 11.30 -14.40 16.81
N PHE A 168 11.75 -15.53 16.26
CA PHE A 168 11.19 -16.07 15.02
C PHE A 168 9.73 -16.53 15.21
N GLU A 169 9.47 -17.30 16.25
CA GLU A 169 8.13 -17.80 16.58
C GLU A 169 7.16 -16.64 16.86
N MET A 170 7.59 -15.66 17.65
CA MET A 170 6.78 -14.48 17.98
C MET A 170 6.49 -13.63 16.75
N THR A 171 7.50 -13.36 15.92
CA THR A 171 7.33 -12.58 14.67
C THR A 171 6.33 -13.28 13.74
N THR A 172 6.48 -14.59 13.56
CA THR A 172 5.58 -15.40 12.73
C THR A 172 4.15 -15.36 13.25
N LYS A 173 3.97 -15.47 14.57
CA LYS A 173 2.65 -15.38 15.22
C LYS A 173 2.00 -14.01 15.01
N ILE A 174 2.76 -12.92 15.11
CA ILE A 174 2.25 -11.56 14.87
C ILE A 174 1.82 -11.40 13.41
N ILE A 175 2.65 -11.85 12.46
CA ILE A 175 2.34 -11.80 11.02
C ILE A 175 1.06 -12.57 10.71
N ASN A 176 0.93 -13.78 11.23
CA ASN A 176 -0.28 -14.58 11.01
C ASN A 176 -1.53 -13.89 11.55
N LYS A 177 -1.46 -13.31 12.76
CA LYS A 177 -2.56 -12.51 13.31
C LYS A 177 -2.91 -11.30 12.45
N MET A 178 -1.91 -10.58 11.92
CA MET A 178 -2.14 -9.47 10.99
C MET A 178 -2.84 -9.94 9.72
N ARG A 179 -2.43 -11.09 9.17
CA ARG A 179 -3.04 -11.69 7.98
C ARG A 179 -4.45 -12.23 8.20
N ASP A 180 -4.74 -12.74 9.39
CA ASP A 180 -6.08 -13.18 9.74
C ASP A 180 -7.09 -12.02 9.72
N ALA A 181 -6.66 -10.80 10.04
CA ALA A 181 -7.50 -9.61 9.91
C ALA A 181 -7.96 -9.37 8.46
N TRP A 182 -7.12 -9.67 7.47
CA TRP A 182 -7.46 -9.53 6.03
C TRP A 182 -8.42 -10.61 5.52
N LYS A 183 -8.60 -11.71 6.27
CA LYS A 183 -9.56 -12.77 5.92
C LYS A 183 -10.99 -12.41 6.30
N LEU A 184 -11.18 -11.36 7.10
CA LEU A 184 -12.50 -10.87 7.47
C LEU A 184 -13.26 -10.43 6.21
N ARG A 185 -14.54 -10.81 6.15
CA ARG A 185 -15.48 -10.42 5.11
C ARG A 185 -16.69 -9.75 5.77
N ARG A 186 -17.23 -8.72 5.15
CA ARG A 186 -18.44 -8.01 5.60
C ARG A 186 -19.40 -7.81 4.45
#